data_AF-A0A9D7EDB4-F1
#
_entry.id   AF-A0A9D7EDB4-F1
#
_cell.length_a   1.000
_cell.length_b   1.000
_cell.length_c   1.000
_cell.angle_alpha   90.00
_cell.angle_beta   90.00
_cell.angle_gamma   90.00
#
_symmetry.space_group_name_H-M   'P 1'
#
loop_
_entity.id
_entity.type
_entity.pdbx_description
1 polymer ?
#
loop_
_entity_poly.entity_id
_entity_poly.type
_entity_poly.pdbx_seq_one_letter_code
_entity_poly.pdbx_strand_id
1 'polypeptide(L)'
;MSVHGDHFETNRAYGITAYSKGEMFLQQLGYVIGDTTMRQGLLRYFDACRFKHPMPVDLERSMEKASGLELDWYFDEWINTTRVTDYGVDTLVSAGDSTQIRLRRLGAMVMPVDVKLTDAKGDSTVISIPLSLMRGAKPAGSEHFSFNSARPWSWPDPTYTLRVPGVWTKVELFSAGRLADMDPSNDRKENEAPVPMPKAKRGKN
;
A
#
# COMPACT_ATOMS: atom_id res chain seq x y z
N MET A 1 -12.67 -3.70 -15.71
CA MET A 1 -14.11 -4.03 -15.81
C MET A 1 -14.77 -3.03 -16.73
N SER A 2 -14.58 -3.18 -18.05
CA SER A 2 -15.20 -2.31 -19.06
C SER A 2 -15.97 -3.10 -20.13
N VAL A 3 -15.98 -4.44 -20.02
CA VAL A 3 -16.65 -5.35 -20.95
C VAL A 3 -18.09 -5.55 -20.48
N HIS A 4 -19.06 -5.40 -21.40
CA HIS A 4 -20.46 -5.68 -21.11
C HIS A 4 -20.70 -7.16 -20.79
N GLY A 5 -21.68 -7.44 -19.93
CA GLY A 5 -21.93 -8.80 -19.42
C GLY A 5 -22.27 -9.84 -20.50
N ASP A 6 -22.86 -9.41 -21.60
CA ASP A 6 -23.22 -10.22 -22.78
C ASP A 6 -22.07 -10.41 -23.77
N HIS A 7 -20.97 -9.67 -23.62
CA HIS A 7 -19.77 -9.80 -24.46
C HIS A 7 -18.76 -10.83 -23.89
N PHE A 8 -19.11 -11.55 -22.83
CA PHE A 8 -18.27 -12.61 -22.28
C PHE A 8 -18.52 -13.95 -23.00
N GLU A 9 -17.45 -14.51 -23.57
CA GLU A 9 -17.46 -15.84 -24.19
C GLU A 9 -17.76 -16.98 -23.21
N THR A 10 -17.51 -16.77 -21.90
CA THR A 10 -17.79 -17.77 -20.87
C THR A 10 -18.34 -17.15 -19.59
N ASN A 11 -19.30 -17.84 -18.96
CA ASN A 11 -19.83 -17.48 -17.63
C ASN A 11 -18.73 -17.41 -16.55
N ARG A 12 -17.69 -18.24 -16.66
CA ARG A 12 -16.55 -18.23 -15.74
C ARG A 12 -15.76 -16.92 -15.82
N ALA A 13 -15.49 -16.44 -17.03
CA ALA A 13 -14.78 -15.18 -17.24
C ALA A 13 -15.59 -13.98 -16.72
N TYR A 14 -16.91 -13.99 -16.95
CA TYR A 14 -17.84 -13.03 -16.34
C TYR A 14 -17.75 -13.09 -14.81
N GLY A 15 -17.88 -14.28 -14.23
CA GLY A 15 -17.85 -14.48 -12.77
C GLY A 15 -16.58 -13.95 -12.11
N ILE A 16 -15.41 -14.31 -12.64
CA ILE A 16 -14.12 -13.86 -12.12
C ILE A 16 -13.99 -12.33 -12.23
N THR A 17 -14.39 -11.76 -13.37
CA THR A 17 -14.23 -10.33 -13.63
C THR A 17 -15.21 -9.48 -12.83
N ALA A 18 -16.47 -9.92 -12.68
CA ALA A 18 -17.50 -9.15 -11.99
C ALA A 18 -17.44 -9.32 -10.46
N TYR A 19 -17.17 -10.53 -9.97
CA TYR A 19 -17.23 -10.82 -8.53
C TYR A 19 -15.84 -10.84 -7.89
N SER A 20 -14.94 -11.72 -8.32
CA SER A 20 -13.63 -11.86 -7.67
C SER A 20 -12.78 -10.58 -7.80
N LYS A 21 -12.74 -9.97 -8.99
CA LYS A 21 -12.04 -8.69 -9.17
C LYS A 21 -12.78 -7.53 -8.49
N GLY A 22 -14.11 -7.57 -8.38
CA GLY A 22 -14.89 -6.58 -7.64
C GLY A 22 -14.65 -6.61 -6.13
N GLU A 23 -14.55 -7.81 -5.55
CA GLU A 23 -14.17 -7.99 -4.15
C GLU A 23 -12.75 -7.47 -3.88
N MET A 24 -11.79 -7.87 -4.74
CA MET A 24 -10.41 -7.40 -4.65
C MET A 24 -10.35 -5.87 -4.78
N PHE A 25 -11.11 -5.28 -5.69
CA PHE A 25 -11.21 -3.82 -5.85
C PHE A 25 -11.68 -3.13 -4.56
N LEU A 26 -12.67 -3.66 -3.85
CA LEU A 26 -13.10 -3.04 -2.58
C LEU A 26 -12.06 -3.25 -1.47
N GLN A 27 -11.44 -4.43 -1.38
CA GLN A 27 -10.40 -4.71 -0.40
C GLN A 27 -9.18 -3.79 -0.56
N GLN A 28 -8.74 -3.57 -1.79
CA GLN A 28 -7.61 -2.69 -2.12
C GLN A 28 -7.97 -1.22 -1.92
N LEU A 29 -9.23 -0.84 -2.18
CA LEU A 29 -9.69 0.51 -1.88
C LEU A 29 -9.62 0.76 -0.36
N GLY A 30 -10.09 -0.19 0.44
CA GLY A 30 -9.94 -0.18 1.89
C GLY A 30 -8.47 -0.08 2.33
N TYR A 31 -7.56 -0.74 1.63
CA TYR A 31 -6.12 -0.60 1.89
C TYR A 31 -5.60 0.81 1.59
N VAL A 32 -6.09 1.48 0.54
CA VAL A 32 -5.68 2.84 0.16
C VAL A 32 -6.20 3.90 1.14
N ILE A 33 -7.48 3.83 1.52
CA ILE A 33 -8.15 4.88 2.30
C ILE A 33 -8.37 4.53 3.79
N GLY A 34 -8.11 3.28 4.17
CA GLY A 34 -8.36 2.70 5.49
C GLY A 34 -9.77 2.12 5.65
N ASP A 35 -9.90 1.04 6.43
CA ASP A 35 -11.14 0.25 6.56
C ASP A 35 -12.30 1.03 7.19
N THR A 36 -12.00 1.88 8.17
CA THR A 36 -13.02 2.70 8.81
C THR A 36 -13.56 3.75 7.84
N THR A 37 -12.67 4.38 7.07
CA THR A 37 -13.02 5.36 6.03
C THR A 37 -13.83 4.70 4.91
N MET A 38 -13.41 3.52 4.44
CA MET A 38 -14.13 2.77 3.41
C MET A 38 -15.55 2.45 3.86
N ARG A 39 -15.73 1.94 5.09
CA ARG A 39 -17.07 1.66 5.63
C ARG A 39 -17.94 2.91 5.70
N GLN A 40 -17.38 4.04 6.13
CA GLN A 40 -18.08 5.33 6.11
C GLN A 40 -18.46 5.76 4.68
N GLY A 41 -17.56 5.56 3.71
CA GLY A 41 -17.82 5.83 2.30
C GLY A 41 -18.94 4.96 1.73
N LEU A 42 -19.00 3.67 2.09
CA LEU A 42 -20.09 2.77 1.69
C LEU A 42 -21.45 3.20 2.26
N LEU A 43 -21.49 3.64 3.52
CA LEU A 43 -22.71 4.19 4.13
C LEU A 43 -23.17 5.45 3.39
N ARG A 44 -22.24 6.38 3.10
CA ARG A 44 -22.54 7.58 2.31
C ARG A 44 -23.05 7.26 0.91
N TYR A 45 -22.42 6.29 0.25
CA TYR A 45 -22.84 5.82 -1.07
C TYR A 45 -24.26 5.27 -1.04
N PHE A 46 -24.56 4.42 -0.06
CA PHE A 46 -25.91 3.88 0.14
C PHE A 46 -26.94 4.99 0.35
N ASP A 47 -26.67 5.94 1.24
CA ASP A 47 -27.61 7.05 1.51
C ASP A 47 -27.84 7.94 0.29
N ALA A 48 -26.81 8.16 -0.53
CA ALA A 48 -26.90 8.98 -1.73
C ALA A 48 -27.64 8.28 -2.89
N CYS A 49 -27.47 6.96 -3.00
CA CYS A 49 -27.89 6.17 -4.16
C CYS A 49 -29.11 5.28 -3.90
N ARG A 50 -29.60 5.18 -2.66
CA ARG A 50 -30.82 4.42 -2.35
C ARG A 50 -31.98 4.90 -3.23
N PHE A 51 -32.68 3.94 -3.83
CA PHE A 51 -33.80 4.16 -4.77
C PHE A 51 -33.41 4.83 -6.11
N LYS A 52 -32.14 4.78 -6.51
CA LYS A 52 -31.63 5.29 -7.80
C LYS A 52 -30.86 4.20 -8.56
N HIS A 53 -30.44 4.52 -9.79
CA HIS A 53 -29.52 3.70 -10.57
C HIS A 53 -28.09 4.29 -10.47
N PRO A 54 -27.24 3.77 -9.57
CA PRO A 54 -25.91 4.32 -9.36
C PRO A 54 -24.97 4.00 -10.51
N MET A 55 -24.05 4.93 -10.77
CA MET A 55 -22.94 4.78 -11.69
C MET A 55 -21.62 4.63 -10.92
N PRO A 56 -20.56 4.08 -11.53
CA PRO A 56 -19.25 3.93 -10.85
C PRO A 56 -18.71 5.22 -10.22
N VAL A 57 -18.96 6.36 -10.89
CA VAL A 57 -18.57 7.70 -10.39
C VAL A 57 -19.27 8.08 -9.07
N ASP A 58 -20.44 7.52 -8.78
CA ASP A 58 -21.13 7.77 -7.51
C ASP A 58 -20.41 7.09 -6.33
N LEU A 59 -19.86 5.90 -6.56
CA LEU A 59 -19.02 5.20 -5.57
C LEU A 59 -17.72 5.97 -5.33
N GLU A 60 -17.02 6.33 -6.40
CA GLU A 60 -15.80 7.13 -6.36
C GLU A 60 -15.99 8.41 -5.54
N ARG A 61 -16.95 9.25 -5.91
CA ARG A 61 -17.27 10.49 -5.18
C ARG A 61 -17.63 10.27 -3.72
N SER A 62 -18.27 9.15 -3.38
CA SER A 62 -18.63 8.84 -2.00
C SER A 62 -17.40 8.48 -1.16
N MET A 63 -16.42 7.81 -1.77
CA MET A 63 -15.15 7.41 -1.16
C MET A 63 -14.20 8.59 -1.02
N GLU A 64 -14.11 9.46 -2.03
CA GLU A 64 -13.34 10.70 -1.97
C GLU A 64 -13.88 11.63 -0.87
N LYS A 65 -15.22 11.80 -0.79
CA LYS A 65 -15.85 12.59 0.28
C LYS A 65 -15.62 12.03 1.68
N ALA A 66 -15.49 10.71 1.81
CA ALA A 66 -15.23 10.07 3.10
C ALA A 66 -13.76 10.21 3.50
N SER A 67 -12.85 10.08 2.55
CA SER A 67 -11.40 10.01 2.79
C SER A 67 -10.68 11.35 2.71
N GLY A 68 -11.21 12.30 1.94
CA GLY A 68 -10.50 13.53 1.58
C GLY A 68 -9.34 13.29 0.59
N LEU A 69 -9.31 12.14 -0.10
CA LEU A 69 -8.27 11.75 -1.04
C LEU A 69 -8.80 11.79 -2.48
N GLU A 70 -7.89 12.01 -3.44
CA GLU A 70 -8.16 11.89 -4.88
C GLU A 70 -8.03 10.42 -5.30
N LEU A 71 -9.10 9.88 -5.90
CA LEU A 71 -9.22 8.44 -6.22
C LEU A 71 -9.38 8.16 -7.73
N ASP A 72 -9.43 9.19 -8.58
CA ASP A 72 -9.48 9.05 -10.05
C ASP A 72 -8.47 8.03 -10.59
N TRP A 73 -7.21 8.13 -10.13
CA TRP A 73 -6.13 7.22 -10.52
C TRP A 73 -6.41 5.77 -10.16
N TYR A 74 -7.06 5.54 -9.01
CA TYR A 74 -7.33 4.21 -8.49
C TYR A 74 -8.42 3.54 -9.33
N PHE A 75 -9.50 4.25 -9.61
CA PHE A 75 -10.58 3.76 -10.46
C PHE A 75 -10.07 3.49 -11.89
N ASP A 76 -9.25 4.37 -12.45
CA ASP A 76 -8.68 4.16 -13.79
C ASP A 76 -7.77 2.93 -13.84
N GLU A 77 -6.77 2.83 -12.95
CA GLU A 77 -5.82 1.72 -12.91
C GLU A 77 -6.53 0.37 -12.73
N TRP A 78 -7.51 0.28 -11.82
CA TRP A 78 -8.19 -0.98 -11.52
C TRP A 78 -9.25 -1.39 -12.54
N ILE A 79 -10.01 -0.43 -13.07
CA ILE A 79 -11.13 -0.69 -13.98
C ILE A 79 -10.65 -0.76 -15.42
N ASN A 80 -9.78 0.15 -15.85
CA ASN A 80 -9.46 0.33 -17.26
C ASN A 80 -8.16 -0.34 -17.71
N THR A 81 -7.37 -0.90 -16.78
CA THR A 81 -6.10 -1.55 -17.11
C THR A 81 -6.05 -3.02 -16.70
N THR A 82 -5.04 -3.71 -17.22
CA THR A 82 -4.62 -5.06 -16.81
C THR A 82 -3.30 -5.04 -16.05
N ARG A 83 -2.90 -3.87 -15.54
CA ARG A 83 -1.64 -3.72 -14.79
C ARG A 83 -1.75 -4.47 -13.46
N VAL A 84 -0.61 -4.90 -12.96
CA VAL A 84 -0.47 -5.63 -11.70
C VAL A 84 0.48 -4.89 -10.77
N THR A 85 0.25 -5.08 -9.48
CA THR A 85 1.05 -4.53 -8.39
C THR A 85 2.17 -5.51 -8.05
N ASP A 86 3.39 -5.00 -7.97
CA ASP A 86 4.57 -5.76 -7.52
C ASP A 86 5.59 -4.74 -6.99
N TYR A 87 5.90 -4.85 -5.71
CA TYR A 87 6.80 -3.98 -4.97
C TYR A 87 7.77 -4.84 -4.18
N GLY A 88 9.04 -4.44 -4.13
CA GLY A 88 10.05 -5.17 -3.38
C GLY A 88 10.93 -4.28 -2.52
N VAL A 89 11.51 -4.88 -1.48
CA VAL A 89 12.56 -4.25 -0.67
C VAL A 89 13.91 -4.48 -1.33
N ASP A 90 14.52 -3.40 -1.82
CA ASP A 90 15.81 -3.46 -2.52
C ASP A 90 16.99 -3.43 -1.54
N THR A 91 17.03 -2.45 -0.63
CA THR A 91 18.13 -2.34 0.34
C THR A 91 17.65 -1.94 1.73
N LEU A 92 18.27 -2.52 2.76
CA LEU A 92 18.14 -2.13 4.16
C LEU A 92 19.55 -1.86 4.69
N VAL A 93 19.86 -0.61 5.02
CA VAL A 93 21.19 -0.22 5.51
C VAL A 93 21.04 0.61 6.77
N SER A 94 21.54 0.08 7.89
CA SER A 94 21.63 0.81 9.15
C SER A 94 22.98 1.54 9.22
N ALA A 95 22.94 2.86 9.37
CA ALA A 95 24.11 3.73 9.48
C ALA A 95 23.97 4.62 10.73
N GLY A 96 24.74 4.30 11.77
CA GLY A 96 24.66 4.99 13.06
C GLY A 96 23.26 4.88 13.68
N ASP A 97 22.66 6.03 13.98
CA ASP A 97 21.32 6.14 14.59
C ASP A 97 20.19 6.25 13.55
N SER A 98 20.45 5.89 12.28
CA SER A 98 19.45 5.94 11.22
C SER A 98 19.47 4.70 10.34
N THR A 99 18.32 4.33 9.81
CA THR A 99 18.19 3.25 8.84
C THR A 99 17.64 3.80 7.52
N GLN A 100 18.32 3.46 6.43
CA GLN A 100 17.90 3.76 5.08
C GLN A 100 17.32 2.51 4.43
N ILE A 101 16.09 2.62 3.95
CA ILE A 101 15.37 1.56 3.23
C ILE A 101 15.14 2.05 1.81
N ARG A 102 15.53 1.25 0.81
CA ARG A 102 15.19 1.49 -0.59
C ARG A 102 14.14 0.48 -1.00
N LEU A 103 13.01 0.98 -1.47
CA LEU A 103 11.93 0.22 -2.08
C LEU A 103 12.00 0.37 -3.58
N ARG A 104 11.49 -0.64 -4.29
CA ARG A 104 11.39 -0.63 -5.74
C ARG A 104 9.99 -1.09 -6.15
N ARG A 105 9.41 -0.39 -7.12
CA ARG A 105 8.22 -0.83 -7.84
C ARG A 105 8.66 -1.64 -9.06
N LEU A 106 8.22 -2.88 -9.13
CA LEU A 106 8.48 -3.83 -10.22
C LEU A 106 7.25 -3.93 -11.14
N GLY A 107 6.06 -3.81 -10.57
CA GLY A 107 4.78 -3.79 -11.26
C GLY A 107 4.48 -2.45 -11.94
N ALA A 108 3.57 -2.49 -12.91
CA ALA A 108 3.13 -1.29 -13.62
C ALA A 108 2.02 -0.53 -12.87
N MET A 109 1.27 -1.22 -12.00
CA MET A 109 0.22 -0.59 -11.20
C MET A 109 0.85 0.14 -10.01
N VAL A 110 0.43 1.38 -9.82
CA VAL A 110 0.90 2.22 -8.71
C VAL A 110 -0.04 2.09 -7.52
N MET A 111 0.51 1.93 -6.33
CA MET A 111 -0.21 1.85 -5.06
C MET A 111 0.58 2.58 -3.97
N PRO A 112 -0.09 3.12 -2.94
CA PRO A 112 0.58 3.44 -1.68
C PRO A 112 1.17 2.17 -1.06
N VAL A 113 2.21 2.31 -0.24
CA VAL A 113 2.93 1.18 0.35
C VAL A 113 3.08 1.38 1.85
N ASP A 114 2.63 0.40 2.61
CA ASP A 114 2.79 0.34 4.06
C ASP A 114 4.02 -0.53 4.39
N VAL A 115 4.90 -0.04 5.26
CA VAL A 115 6.18 -0.68 5.61
C VAL A 115 6.22 -0.91 7.11
N LYS A 116 6.41 -2.15 7.54
CA LYS A 116 6.66 -2.49 8.95
C LYS A 116 8.14 -2.62 9.17
N LEU A 117 8.61 -1.91 10.18
CA LEU A 117 9.96 -2.00 10.68
C LEU A 117 9.90 -2.72 12.01
N THR A 118 10.82 -3.67 12.20
CA THR A 118 10.99 -4.38 13.47
C THR A 118 12.45 -4.25 13.89
N ASP A 119 12.66 -3.92 15.16
CA ASP A 119 13.99 -3.78 15.74
C ASP A 119 14.51 -5.13 16.28
N ALA A 120 15.74 -5.13 16.82
CA ALA A 120 16.35 -6.34 17.39
C ALA A 120 15.65 -6.85 18.67
N LYS A 121 14.85 -5.99 19.33
CA LYS A 121 14.12 -6.32 20.57
C LYS A 121 12.72 -6.87 20.28
N GLY A 122 12.25 -6.74 19.04
CA GLY A 122 10.92 -7.13 18.61
C GLY A 122 9.89 -5.98 18.62
N ASP A 123 10.31 -4.76 18.96
CA ASP A 123 9.46 -3.58 18.85
C ASP A 123 9.23 -3.28 17.37
N SER A 124 7.99 -2.95 17.01
CA SER A 124 7.63 -2.69 15.61
C SER A 124 6.85 -1.40 15.42
N THR A 125 7.06 -0.76 14.27
CA THR A 125 6.32 0.42 13.84
C THR A 125 5.94 0.28 12.38
N VAL A 126 4.81 0.86 12.01
CA VAL A 126 4.32 0.87 10.62
C VAL A 126 4.43 2.29 10.07
N ILE A 127 4.95 2.38 8.85
CA ILE A 127 5.08 3.63 8.10
C ILE A 127 4.29 3.48 6.80
N SER A 128 3.27 4.32 6.63
CA SER A 128 2.49 4.39 5.40
C SER A 128 3.12 5.40 4.44
N ILE A 129 3.42 4.96 3.22
CA ILE A 129 3.98 5.78 2.15
C ILE A 129 2.84 6.07 1.17
N PRO A 130 2.26 7.29 1.19
CA PRO A 130 1.17 7.63 0.30
C PRO A 130 1.66 7.77 -1.14
N LEU A 131 0.76 7.65 -2.10
CA LEU A 131 1.05 7.95 -3.50
C LEU A 131 0.79 9.43 -3.78
N SER A 132 1.69 10.08 -4.54
CA SER A 132 1.52 11.48 -4.96
C SER A 132 0.18 11.79 -5.65
N LEU A 133 -0.38 10.82 -6.38
CA LEU A 133 -1.68 10.94 -7.05
C LEU A 133 -2.87 11.07 -6.08
N MET A 134 -2.72 10.64 -4.82
CA MET A 134 -3.80 10.71 -3.82
C MET A 134 -4.05 12.13 -3.30
N ARG A 135 -3.13 13.07 -3.58
CA ARG A 135 -3.10 14.45 -3.02
C ARG A 135 -3.29 14.52 -1.51
N GLY A 136 -2.85 13.49 -0.80
CA GLY A 136 -3.04 13.34 0.63
C GLY A 136 -2.46 12.03 1.12
N ALA A 137 -2.73 11.70 2.37
CA ALA A 137 -2.32 10.45 2.98
C ALA A 137 -3.52 9.76 3.64
N LYS A 138 -3.42 8.44 3.77
CA LYS A 138 -4.39 7.63 4.51
C LYS A 138 -4.74 8.30 5.86
N PRO A 139 -6.02 8.60 6.15
CA PRO A 139 -6.40 9.31 7.38
C PRO A 139 -5.94 8.57 8.64
N ALA A 140 -5.42 9.31 9.62
CA ALA A 140 -5.01 8.72 10.90
C ALA A 140 -6.21 8.07 11.62
N GLY A 141 -6.00 6.89 12.22
CA GLY A 141 -7.08 6.14 12.88
C GLY A 141 -8.09 5.49 11.94
N SER A 142 -7.85 5.52 10.62
CA SER A 142 -8.67 4.80 9.65
C SER A 142 -8.43 3.29 9.67
N GLU A 143 -7.29 2.87 10.21
CA GLU A 143 -6.86 1.48 10.36
C GLU A 143 -6.99 0.99 11.82
N HIS A 144 -7.00 -0.32 11.99
CA HIS A 144 -6.99 -0.98 13.30
C HIS A 144 -5.63 -0.94 14.01
N PHE A 145 -4.59 -0.45 13.33
CA PHE A 145 -3.24 -0.29 13.86
C PHE A 145 -2.76 1.16 13.72
N SER A 146 -1.78 1.53 14.54
CA SER A 146 -1.13 2.84 14.45
C SER A 146 -0.07 2.85 13.36
N PHE A 147 -0.02 3.91 12.58
CA PHE A 147 0.99 4.11 11.54
C PHE A 147 1.42 5.57 11.46
N ASN A 148 2.64 5.80 10.98
CA ASN A 148 3.16 7.12 10.67
C ASN A 148 3.13 7.34 9.16
N SER A 149 2.79 8.55 8.70
CA SER A 149 2.82 8.87 7.28
C SER A 149 4.20 9.38 6.86
N ALA A 150 4.77 8.79 5.82
CA ALA A 150 5.98 9.26 5.17
C ALA A 150 5.67 10.30 4.07
N ARG A 151 6.72 10.77 3.39
CA ARG A 151 6.56 11.60 2.21
C ARG A 151 5.87 10.80 1.09
N PRO A 152 5.08 11.46 0.23
CA PRO A 152 4.48 10.77 -0.91
C PRO A 152 5.52 10.20 -1.86
N TRP A 153 5.27 8.98 -2.33
CA TRP A 153 5.99 8.39 -3.45
C TRP A 153 5.51 9.04 -4.76
N SER A 154 6.43 9.68 -5.45
CA SER A 154 6.22 10.19 -6.81
C SER A 154 5.89 9.02 -7.75
N TRP A 155 4.71 8.99 -8.35
CA TRP A 155 4.28 7.88 -9.21
C TRP A 155 5.21 7.56 -10.39
N PRO A 156 5.94 8.51 -11.04
CA PRO A 156 6.86 8.16 -12.12
C PRO A 156 8.11 7.43 -11.60
N ASP A 157 8.48 7.63 -10.34
CA ASP A 157 9.73 7.11 -9.81
C ASP A 157 9.61 5.62 -9.47
N PRO A 158 10.42 4.73 -10.08
CA PRO A 158 10.35 3.30 -9.81
C PRO A 158 11.00 2.92 -8.47
N THR A 159 11.67 3.85 -7.80
CA THR A 159 12.35 3.60 -6.52
C THR A 159 12.02 4.68 -5.51
N TYR A 160 11.91 4.29 -4.25
CA TYR A 160 11.68 5.21 -3.14
C TYR A 160 12.65 4.94 -2.01
N THR A 161 13.23 6.00 -1.44
CA THR A 161 14.16 5.89 -0.32
C THR A 161 13.53 6.47 0.94
N LEU A 162 13.29 5.60 1.92
CA LEU A 162 12.83 5.97 3.24
C LEU A 162 14.02 6.06 4.20
N ARG A 163 14.11 7.16 4.96
CA ARG A 163 15.09 7.33 6.04
C ARG A 163 14.34 7.42 7.36
N VAL A 164 14.66 6.53 8.29
CA VAL A 164 13.96 6.42 9.58
C VAL A 164 15.00 6.51 10.69
N PRO A 165 14.75 7.30 11.77
CA PRO A 165 15.61 7.27 12.94
C PRO A 165 15.53 5.89 13.63
N GLY A 166 16.64 5.48 14.24
CA GLY A 166 16.80 4.19 14.89
C GLY A 166 17.43 3.11 14.01
N VAL A 167 17.82 2.03 14.66
CA VAL A 167 18.40 0.83 14.04
C VAL A 167 17.30 -0.22 13.90
N TRP A 168 16.89 -0.48 12.67
CA TRP A 168 15.87 -1.48 12.34
C TRP A 168 16.55 -2.68 11.68
N THR A 169 16.32 -3.87 12.22
CA THR A 169 16.94 -5.11 11.74
C THR A 169 16.12 -5.80 10.66
N LYS A 170 14.81 -5.56 10.65
CA LYS A 170 13.88 -6.20 9.75
C LYS A 170 12.92 -5.19 9.13
N VAL A 171 12.74 -5.30 7.82
CA VAL A 171 11.75 -4.55 7.05
C VAL A 171 10.86 -5.52 6.28
N GLU A 172 9.56 -5.27 6.34
CA GLU A 172 8.54 -6.00 5.60
C GLU A 172 7.61 -4.98 4.93
N LEU A 173 7.23 -5.22 3.69
CA LEU A 173 6.08 -4.54 3.09
C LEU A 173 4.84 -5.01 3.86
N PHE A 174 4.42 -4.19 4.80
CA PHE A 174 3.35 -4.48 5.73
C PHE A 174 2.03 -4.16 5.09
N SER A 175 1.65 -5.00 4.14
CA SER A 175 0.32 -4.96 3.61
C SER A 175 -0.69 -5.72 4.47
N ALA A 176 -0.28 -6.36 5.58
CA ALA A 176 -1.09 -7.33 6.32
C ALA A 176 -1.69 -8.44 5.42
N GLY A 177 -1.03 -8.76 4.29
CA GLY A 177 -1.57 -9.66 3.26
C GLY A 177 -2.71 -9.05 2.43
N ARG A 178 -2.90 -7.73 2.51
CA ARG A 178 -3.98 -7.00 1.86
C ARG A 178 -3.56 -6.32 0.57
N LEU A 179 -2.27 -6.06 0.33
CA LEU A 179 -1.81 -5.56 -0.97
C LEU A 179 -1.75 -6.76 -1.91
N ALA A 180 -2.37 -6.65 -3.07
CA ALA A 180 -2.34 -7.69 -4.10
C ALA A 180 -0.98 -7.66 -4.83
N ASP A 181 0.09 -7.99 -4.11
CA ASP A 181 1.43 -8.12 -4.66
C ASP A 181 1.59 -9.48 -5.37
N MET A 182 2.24 -9.47 -6.53
CA MET A 182 2.47 -10.64 -7.35
C MET A 182 3.63 -11.52 -6.86
N ASP A 183 4.64 -10.97 -6.19
CA ASP A 183 5.82 -11.72 -5.73
C ASP A 183 6.13 -11.48 -4.24
N PRO A 184 5.46 -12.21 -3.33
CA PRO A 184 5.68 -12.07 -1.89
C PRO A 184 7.10 -12.43 -1.42
N SER A 185 7.95 -13.00 -2.28
CA SER A 185 9.31 -13.38 -1.91
C SER A 185 10.24 -12.18 -1.75
N ASN A 186 9.91 -11.05 -2.39
CA ASN A 186 10.70 -9.82 -2.39
C ASN A 186 10.22 -8.77 -1.35
N ASP A 187 9.16 -9.07 -0.61
CA ASP A 187 8.50 -8.19 0.36
C ASP A 187 9.29 -7.98 1.66
N ARG A 188 10.27 -8.84 1.95
CA ARG A 188 10.98 -8.84 3.23
C ARG A 188 12.48 -8.80 3.07
N LYS A 189 13.13 -8.03 3.94
CA LYS A 189 14.58 -8.03 4.08
C LYS A 189 14.97 -7.92 5.55
N GLU A 190 15.96 -8.71 5.93
CA GLU A 190 16.51 -8.75 7.28
C GLU A 190 18.01 -8.53 7.18
N ASN A 191 18.54 -7.68 8.06
CA ASN A 191 19.98 -7.59 8.29
C ASN A 191 20.36 -8.66 9.30
N GLU A 192 21.49 -9.34 9.07
CA GLU A 192 22.11 -10.13 10.14
C GLU A 192 22.32 -9.21 11.35
N ALA A 193 22.03 -9.72 12.55
CA ALA A 193 22.25 -9.00 13.80
C ALA A 193 23.65 -8.38 13.77
N PRO A 194 23.82 -7.10 14.15
CA PRO A 194 25.11 -6.43 14.04
C PRO A 194 26.16 -7.26 14.77
N VAL A 195 27.11 -7.84 14.01
CA VAL A 195 28.28 -8.50 14.58
C VAL A 195 28.97 -7.43 15.41
N PRO A 196 29.11 -7.59 16.74
CA PRO A 196 29.75 -6.59 17.56
C PRO A 196 31.15 -6.34 17.00
N MET A 197 31.43 -5.09 16.58
CA MET A 197 32.75 -4.75 16.08
C MET A 197 33.79 -5.16 17.13
N PRO A 198 34.85 -5.91 16.76
CA PRO A 198 35.90 -6.21 17.70
C PRO A 198 36.46 -4.89 18.21
N LYS A 199 36.41 -4.69 19.53
CA LYS A 199 36.99 -3.51 20.19
C LYS A 199 38.40 -3.35 19.66
N ALA A 200 38.67 -2.25 18.95
CA ALA A 200 40.01 -1.92 18.49
C ALA A 200 40.96 -2.00 19.70
N LYS A 201 41.86 -3.00 19.70
CA LYS A 201 42.95 -3.07 20.68
C LYS A 201 43.75 -1.79 20.49
N ARG A 202 43.54 -0.82 21.37
CA ARG A 202 44.45 0.32 21.56
C ARG A 202 45.81 -0.29 21.89
N GLY A 203 46.70 -0.33 20.90
CA GLY A 203 48.11 -0.62 21.12
C GLY A 203 48.67 0.43 22.07
N LYS A 204 49.06 0.00 23.26
CA LYS A 204 49.99 0.77 24.08
C LYS A 204 51.38 0.53 23.48
N ASN A 205 51.94 1.55 22.85
CA ASN A 205 53.38 1.75 22.82
C ASN A 205 53.77 2.62 24.00
#